data_AF-M4RMM1-F1
#
_entry.id   AF-M4RMM1-F1
#
_cell.length_a   1.000
_cell.length_b   1.000
_cell.length_c   1.000
_cell.angle_alpha   90.00
_cell.angle_beta   90.00
_cell.angle_gamma   90.00
#
_symmetry.space_group_name_H-M   'P 1'
#
loop_
_entity.id
_entity.type
_entity.pdbx_description
1 polymer ?
#
loop_
_entity_poly.entity_id
_entity_poly.type
_entity_poly.pdbx_seq_one_letter_code
_entity_poly.pdbx_strand_id
1 'polypeptide(L)'
;MEFTVEQRTRELTNANLKLTKIDSRRRQFIADVSHELRTPLTIIRGEAQVTLRLKSACEEDYQATLTAILEQSVNLSRLVDDLLL
;
A
#
# COMPACT_ATOMS: atom_id res chain seq x y z
N MET A 1 21.38 31.75 32.48
CA MET A 1 21.93 30.88 31.42
C MET A 1 21.38 29.46 31.52
N GLU A 2 21.42 28.79 32.68
CA GLU A 2 20.82 27.45 32.87
C GLU A 2 19.33 27.35 32.48
N PHE A 3 18.50 28.31 32.89
CA PHE A 3 17.08 28.34 32.52
C PHE A 3 16.86 28.33 31.00
N THR A 4 17.69 29.05 30.24
CA THR A 4 17.60 29.09 28.77
C THR A 4 17.99 27.75 28.16
N VAL A 5 19.02 27.08 28.70
CA VAL A 5 19.43 25.75 28.24
C VAL A 5 18.33 24.73 28.51
N GLU A 6 17.74 24.73 29.71
CA GLU A 6 16.67 23.81 30.07
C GLU A 6 15.41 24.00 29.19
N GLN A 7 15.03 25.26 28.93
CA GLN A 7 13.91 25.56 28.03
C GLN A 7 14.16 25.07 26.60
N ARG A 8 15.36 25.31 26.05
CA ARG A 8 15.73 24.85 24.70
C ARG A 8 15.80 23.34 24.61
N THR A 9 16.30 22.66 25.65
CA THR A 9 16.29 21.20 25.74
C THR A 9 14.86 20.68 25.73
N ARG A 10 13.94 21.27 26.50
CA ARG A 10 12.51 20.89 26.49
C ARG A 10 11.85 21.12 25.12
N GLU A 11 12.12 22.24 24.47
CA GLU A 11 11.64 22.52 23.11
C GLU A 11 12.13 21.46 22.11
N LEU A 12 13.43 21.14 22.16
CA LEU A 12 14.04 20.12 21.29
C LEU A 12 13.45 18.73 21.57
N THR A 13 13.30 18.33 22.84
CA THR A 13 12.68 17.05 23.19
C THR A 13 11.23 16.97 22.68
N ASN A 14 10.45 18.04 22.85
CA ASN A 14 9.08 18.09 22.35
C ASN A 14 9.01 18.03 20.81
N ALA A 15 9.90 18.75 20.12
CA ALA A 15 10.00 18.68 18.67
C ALA A 15 10.40 17.28 18.19
N ASN A 16 11.36 16.64 18.87
CA ASN A 16 11.81 15.29 18.57
C ASN A 16 10.66 14.27 18.76
N LEU A 17 9.94 14.33 19.87
CA LEU A 17 8.77 13.49 20.12
C LEU A 17 7.68 13.65 19.04
N LYS A 18 7.42 14.89 18.59
CA LYS A 18 6.49 15.14 17.48
C LYS A 18 6.98 14.50 16.19
N LEU A 19 8.26 14.64 15.85
CA LEU A 19 8.86 14.04 14.66
C LEU A 19 8.78 12.52 14.71
N THR A 20 9.15 11.89 15.83
CA THR A 20 9.05 10.43 16.02
C THR A 20 7.62 9.94 15.84
N LYS A 21 6.63 10.68 16.35
CA LYS A 21 5.21 10.34 16.21
C LYS A 21 4.72 10.46 14.76
N ILE A 22 5.22 11.44 14.01
CA ILE A 22 4.92 11.59 12.58
C ILE A 22 5.57 10.45 11.79
N ASP A 23 6.84 10.13 12.07
CA ASP A 23 7.55 9.04 11.40
C ASP A 23 6.89 7.68 11.64
N SER A 24 6.46 7.40 12.88
CA SER A 24 5.78 6.15 13.19
C SER A 24 4.44 6.02 12.47
N ARG A 25 3.65 7.11 12.40
CA ARG A 25 2.40 7.14 11.62
C ARG A 25 2.65 6.95 10.13
N ARG A 26 3.69 7.58 9.58
CA ARG A 26 4.07 7.41 8.18
C ARG A 26 4.45 5.95 7.88
N ARG A 27 5.23 5.31 8.75
CA ARG A 27 5.61 3.90 8.59
C ARG A 27 4.39 2.98 8.65
N GLN A 28 3.49 3.22 9.59
CA GLN A 28 2.25 2.45 9.71
C GLN A 28 1.41 2.58 8.45
N PHE A 29 1.19 3.82 7.98
CA PHE A 29 0.47 4.08 6.73
C PHE A 29 1.09 3.33 5.53
N ILE A 30 2.41 3.42 5.35
CA ILE A 30 3.10 2.69 4.26
C ILE A 30 2.91 1.17 4.39
N ALA A 31 2.94 0.64 5.62
CA ALA A 31 2.73 -0.78 5.86
C ALA A 31 1.30 -1.19 5.48
N ASP A 32 0.30 -0.46 5.94
CA ASP A 32 -1.12 -0.71 5.67
C ASP A 32 -1.39 -0.70 4.16
N VAL A 33 -0.90 0.32 3.46
CA VAL A 33 -0.95 0.43 2.00
C VAL A 33 -0.29 -0.77 1.32
N SER A 34 0.90 -1.15 1.76
CA SER A 34 1.62 -2.30 1.20
C SER A 34 0.84 -3.60 1.37
N HIS A 35 0.12 -3.76 2.48
CA HIS A 35 -0.75 -4.90 2.71
C HIS A 35 -1.95 -4.89 1.78
N GLU A 36 -2.63 -3.76 1.63
CA GLU A 36 -3.79 -3.66 0.77
C GLU A 36 -3.47 -3.83 -0.72
N LEU A 37 -2.30 -3.37 -1.18
CA LEU A 37 -1.82 -3.59 -2.56
C LEU A 37 -1.44 -5.05 -2.85
N ARG A 38 -0.92 -5.80 -1.86
CA ARG A 38 -0.48 -7.19 -2.06
C ARG A 38 -1.63 -8.14 -2.41
N THR A 39 -2.80 -7.92 -1.85
CA THR A 39 -3.99 -8.75 -2.08
C THR A 39 -4.42 -8.78 -3.55
N PRO A 40 -4.77 -7.65 -4.19
CA PRO A 40 -5.17 -7.63 -5.60
C PRO A 40 -4.04 -8.09 -6.53
N LEU A 41 -2.77 -7.77 -6.24
CA LEU A 41 -1.63 -8.30 -7.00
C LEU A 41 -1.53 -9.83 -6.92
N THR A 42 -1.82 -10.41 -5.76
CA THR A 42 -1.83 -11.86 -5.58
C THR A 42 -2.96 -12.50 -6.38
N ILE A 43 -4.15 -11.88 -6.40
CA ILE A 43 -5.30 -12.32 -7.20
C ILE A 43 -4.95 -12.26 -8.70
N ILE A 44 -4.49 -11.12 -9.22
CA ILE A 44 -4.09 -10.94 -10.63
C ILE A 44 -3.11 -12.04 -11.07
N ARG A 45 -2.06 -12.27 -10.26
CA ARG A 45 -1.06 -13.29 -10.57
C ARG A 45 -1.64 -14.70 -10.50
N GLY A 46 -2.50 -14.98 -9.52
CA GLY A 46 -3.16 -16.27 -9.37
C GLY A 46 -4.05 -16.61 -10.56
N GLU A 47 -4.93 -15.69 -10.93
CA GLU A 47 -5.83 -15.81 -12.10
C GLU A 47 -5.03 -16.08 -13.38
N ALA A 48 -4.00 -15.26 -13.64
CA ALA A 48 -3.13 -15.46 -14.79
C ALA A 48 -2.42 -16.83 -14.77
N GLN A 49 -1.92 -17.26 -13.61
CA GLN A 49 -1.23 -18.55 -13.49
C GLN A 49 -2.15 -19.74 -13.68
N VAL A 50 -3.38 -19.68 -13.19
CA VAL A 50 -4.37 -20.76 -13.35
C VAL A 50 -4.70 -20.94 -14.82
N THR A 51 -5.01 -19.84 -15.51
CA THR A 51 -5.44 -19.88 -16.92
C THR A 51 -4.31 -20.27 -17.85
N LEU A 52 -3.08 -19.82 -17.58
CA LEU A 52 -1.90 -20.26 -18.33
C LEU A 52 -1.56 -21.75 -18.14
N ARG A 53 -2.07 -22.41 -17.09
CA ARG A 53 -1.87 -23.86 -16.85
C ARG A 53 -2.94 -24.73 -17.50
N LEU A 54 -4.02 -24.15 -18.01
CA LEU A 54 -5.05 -24.90 -18.72
C LEU A 54 -4.48 -25.46 -20.04
N LYS A 55 -4.55 -26.78 -20.21
CA LYS A 55 -4.02 -27.46 -21.42
C LYS A 55 -4.82 -27.14 -22.68
N SER A 56 -6.09 -26.77 -22.52
CA SER A 56 -7.03 -26.45 -23.60
C SER A 56 -8.01 -25.37 -23.12
N ALA A 57 -7.49 -24.19 -22.76
CA ALA A 57 -8.35 -23.05 -22.43
C ALA A 57 -9.17 -22.61 -23.65
N CYS A 58 -10.47 -22.40 -23.47
CA CYS A 58 -11.31 -21.77 -24.48
C CYS A 58 -11.22 -20.23 -24.40
N GLU A 59 -11.79 -19.55 -25.38
CA GLU A 59 -11.84 -18.09 -25.39
C GLU A 59 -12.55 -17.53 -24.15
N GLU A 60 -13.59 -18.22 -23.66
CA GLU A 60 -14.35 -17.82 -22.48
C GLU A 60 -13.50 -17.88 -21.20
N ASP A 61 -12.60 -18.87 -21.06
CA ASP A 61 -11.66 -18.96 -19.93
C ASP A 61 -10.73 -17.73 -19.90
N TYR A 62 -10.15 -17.39 -21.06
CA TYR A 62 -9.29 -16.22 -21.19
C TYR A 62 -10.06 -14.91 -20.94
N GLN A 63 -11.28 -14.80 -21.44
CA GLN A 63 -12.11 -13.62 -21.24
C GLN A 63 -12.49 -13.43 -19.77
N ALA A 64 -12.82 -14.51 -19.06
CA ALA A 64 -13.09 -14.47 -17.62
C ALA A 64 -11.86 -14.00 -16.83
N THR A 65 -10.68 -14.56 -17.12
CA THR A 65 -9.41 -14.16 -16.49
C THR A 65 -9.04 -12.72 -16.77
N LEU A 66 -9.14 -12.27 -18.02
CA LEU A 66 -8.83 -10.89 -18.39
C LEU A 66 -9.80 -9.90 -17.74
N THR A 67 -11.07 -10.27 -17.59
CA THR A 67 -12.07 -9.47 -16.87
C THR A 67 -11.69 -9.35 -15.40
N ALA A 68 -11.37 -10.46 -14.73
CA ALA A 68 -10.93 -10.45 -13.34
C ALA A 68 -9.66 -9.61 -13.14
N ILE A 69 -8.66 -9.74 -14.03
CA ILE A 69 -7.44 -8.93 -14.00
C ILE A 69 -7.75 -7.44 -14.15
N LEU A 70 -8.65 -7.08 -15.08
CA LEU A 70 -9.06 -5.69 -15.31
C LEU A 70 -9.74 -5.10 -14.07
N GLU A 71 -10.66 -5.83 -13.45
CA GLU A 71 -11.32 -5.39 -12.21
C GLU A 71 -10.31 -5.14 -11.08
N GLN A 72 -9.36 -6.05 -10.88
CA GLN A 72 -8.32 -5.86 -9.87
C GLN A 72 -7.39 -4.70 -10.20
N SER A 73 -7.06 -4.48 -11.48
CA SER A 73 -6.26 -3.33 -11.92
C SER A 73 -6.99 -2.00 -11.64
N VAL A 74 -8.29 -1.92 -11.89
CA VAL A 74 -9.09 -0.73 -11.57
C VAL A 74 -9.13 -0.47 -10.07
N ASN A 75 -9.30 -1.52 -9.25
CA ASN A 75 -9.26 -1.39 -7.80
C ASN A 75 -7.90 -0.92 -7.30
N LEU A 76 -6.81 -1.43 -7.88
CA LEU A 76 -5.45 -0.95 -7.59
C LEU A 76 -5.26 0.52 -7.95
N SER A 77 -5.76 0.96 -9.12
CA SER A 77 -5.70 2.37 -9.52
C SER A 77 -6.41 3.27 -8.50
N ARG A 78 -7.64 2.91 -8.08
CA ARG A 78 -8.35 3.67 -7.04
C ARG A 78 -7.58 3.73 -5.74
N LEU A 79 -7.01 2.61 -5.30
CA LEU A 79 -6.23 2.58 -4.08
C LEU A 79 -5.03 3.51 -4.19
N VAL A 80 -4.31 3.51 -5.31
CA VAL A 80 -3.19 4.44 -5.55
C VAL A 80 -3.66 5.90 -5.57
N ASP A 81 -4.79 6.19 -6.21
CA ASP A 81 -5.37 7.54 -6.25
C ASP A 81 -5.71 8.05 -4.83
N ASP A 82 -6.27 7.17 -3.98
CA ASP A 82 -6.58 7.48 -2.58
C ASP A 82 -5.32 7.78 -1.73
N LEU A 83 -4.12 7.37 -2.16
CA LEU A 83 -2.85 7.71 -1.50
C LEU A 83 -2.26 9.04 -1.96
N LEU A 84 -2.65 9.49 -3.15
CA LEU A 84 -2.14 10.73 -3.76
C LEU A 84 -3.01 11.95 -3.41
N LEU A 85 -4.24 11.72 -2.93
CA LEU A 85 -5.16 12.72 -2.38
C LEU A 85 -4.81 13.09 -0.93
#